data_AF-B8MCM7-F1
#
_entry.id   AF-B8MCM7-F1
#
_cell.length_a   1.000
_cell.length_b   1.000
_cell.length_c   1.000
_cell.angle_alpha   90.00
_cell.angle_beta   90.00
_cell.angle_gamma   90.00
#
_symmetry.space_group_name_H-M   'P 1'
#
loop_
_entity.id
_entity.type
_entity.pdbx_description
1 polymer ?
#
loop_
_entity_poly.entity_id
_entity_poly.type
_entity_poly.pdbx_seq_one_letter_code
_entity_poly.pdbx_strand_id
1 'polypeptide(L)'
;MSIATRNARRILLIPLPGVASVGQAVVIVLYAIVSIVLVFVDMPVSRGVDVYANRTGWLSFLNLSLITFLALRNSPLSFLTGYSYDKLILLHKVAGYSTIFWTILHIILFSIDGARKDLFSAEAKELKIVVGWVGGFAMLIILGTAVTRRWIPYEAFYTSHAALSIVILVTMCFHPDTWGCILVCIITAGFWSADLLIRLIQLFWYSIGNRATLSPLPNGGVRVVMYKSPKTTPGSHCSLWIPSIRLIETHPVAVLSTDPLEFVIASYDGFTGELYKTSLNKKTVWASVHGSYGARIDFTNLEKVVFIAGGSGASFTFALAMALMKSGGNSAKPGIEFIWVVRHQDPLNLYSGSLSWFSNELEELALSNRVNLTIHVSSLSDQEGDVEKYAWSGMVTPHFSMEKIQAGRPDIDKIIDNVVGGMNLSDRLMVAACGPDGLMKTARRSVARNTRPGGPKFLAQPDLKATICKQDEHHNKALELYTQIPKQKITQLARQFDVPCKRLWRRVQGSASQLNRRPAHKQLSDDQEHTIFIWLSDLDDRGLPPTIGTIKNYAEKVLQNMNPDADHPLQLGDRWVYSFIKRLPNDYKKQKQKTVDPNRHIAEDSGVIQAWFE
;
A
#
# COMPACT_ATOMS: atom_id res chain seq x y z
N MET A 1 -33.47 0.83 7.19
CA MET A 1 -32.34 1.77 7.32
C MET A 1 -32.71 3.08 6.64
N SER A 2 -32.84 4.19 7.37
CA SER A 2 -33.35 5.48 6.86
C SER A 2 -32.48 6.12 5.77
N ILE A 3 -33.04 7.04 4.97
CA ILE A 3 -32.29 7.78 3.93
C ILE A 3 -31.09 8.54 4.53
N ALA A 4 -31.28 9.13 5.73
CA ALA A 4 -30.22 9.82 6.46
C ALA A 4 -29.05 8.88 6.85
N THR A 5 -29.36 7.67 7.34
CA THR A 5 -28.31 6.68 7.70
C THR A 5 -27.57 6.14 6.47
N ARG A 6 -28.25 6.03 5.32
CA ARG A 6 -27.59 5.69 4.04
C ARG A 6 -26.66 6.80 3.55
N ASN A 7 -27.07 8.06 3.67
CA ASN A 7 -26.24 9.21 3.29
C ASN A 7 -25.03 9.38 4.21
N ALA A 8 -25.21 9.23 5.52
CA ALA A 8 -24.12 9.26 6.48
C ALA A 8 -23.11 8.13 6.22
N ARG A 9 -23.59 6.89 6.01
CA ARG A 9 -22.72 5.75 5.66
C ARG A 9 -21.96 6.01 4.36
N ARG A 10 -22.60 6.59 3.35
CA ARG A 10 -21.97 6.95 2.09
C ARG A 10 -20.83 7.96 2.29
N ILE A 11 -21.03 8.97 3.13
CA ILE A 11 -19.99 9.98 3.44
C ILE A 11 -18.84 9.37 4.23
N LEU A 12 -19.13 8.55 5.24
CA LEU A 12 -18.11 7.92 6.08
C LEU A 12 -17.22 6.95 5.30
N LEU A 13 -17.72 6.38 4.20
CA LEU A 13 -16.94 5.51 3.31
C LEU A 13 -16.15 6.29 2.24
N ILE A 14 -16.18 7.61 2.19
CA ILE A 14 -15.28 8.35 1.27
C ILE A 14 -13.87 8.26 1.87
N PRO A 15 -12.83 7.77 1.20
CA PRO A 15 -11.47 7.79 1.78
C PRO A 15 -10.79 9.14 1.62
N LEU A 16 -9.66 9.32 2.30
CA LEU A 16 -8.91 10.57 2.37
C LEU A 16 -7.40 10.31 2.20
N PRO A 17 -6.59 11.30 1.80
CA PRO A 17 -5.15 11.09 1.67
C PRO A 17 -4.58 10.78 3.06
N GLY A 18 -3.90 9.65 3.20
CA GLY A 18 -3.30 9.21 4.46
C GLY A 18 -4.19 8.35 5.37
N VAL A 19 -5.50 8.23 5.11
CA VAL A 19 -6.43 7.38 5.89
C VAL A 19 -7.45 6.68 4.99
N ALA A 20 -7.84 5.44 5.30
CA ALA A 20 -8.61 4.63 4.34
C ALA A 20 -10.11 4.98 4.24
N SER A 21 -10.65 5.89 5.07
CA SER A 21 -12.04 6.40 5.02
C SER A 21 -12.20 7.71 5.82
N VAL A 22 -13.23 8.51 5.53
CA VAL A 22 -13.65 9.70 6.28
C VAL A 22 -14.10 9.26 7.67
N GLY A 23 -14.76 8.11 7.76
CA GLY A 23 -15.09 7.49 9.04
C GLY A 23 -13.84 7.23 9.88
N GLN A 24 -12.79 6.66 9.29
CA GLN A 24 -11.51 6.50 9.99
C GLN A 24 -10.87 7.84 10.36
N ALA A 25 -10.95 8.85 9.49
CA ALA A 25 -10.45 10.19 9.82
C ALA A 25 -11.20 10.80 11.01
N VAL A 26 -12.53 10.68 11.03
CA VAL A 26 -13.38 11.12 12.14
C VAL A 26 -13.04 10.37 13.42
N VAL A 27 -12.82 9.06 13.36
CA VAL A 27 -12.38 8.25 14.51
C VAL A 27 -11.02 8.72 15.02
N ILE A 28 -10.06 9.00 14.13
CA ILE A 28 -8.73 9.51 14.52
C ILE A 28 -8.83 10.90 15.15
N VAL A 29 -9.62 11.80 14.57
CA VAL A 29 -9.83 13.15 15.11
C VAL A 29 -10.53 13.09 16.45
N LEU A 30 -11.57 12.26 16.60
CA LEU A 30 -12.27 12.05 17.85
C LEU A 30 -11.33 11.49 18.92
N TYR A 31 -10.53 10.49 18.56
CA TYR A 31 -9.49 9.92 19.43
C TYR A 31 -8.49 11.00 19.91
N ALA A 32 -8.03 11.87 19.00
CA ALA A 32 -7.14 12.97 19.36
C ALA A 32 -7.82 14.00 20.28
N ILE A 33 -9.07 14.37 20.00
CA ILE A 33 -9.87 15.28 20.85
C ILE A 33 -10.04 14.69 22.24
N VAL A 34 -10.47 13.42 22.35
CA VAL A 34 -10.64 12.72 23.64
C VAL A 34 -9.32 12.68 24.39
N SER A 35 -8.21 12.37 23.72
CA SER A 35 -6.87 12.36 24.32
C SER A 35 -6.50 13.72 24.91
N ILE A 36 -6.74 14.82 24.17
CA ILE A 36 -6.50 16.18 24.65
C ILE A 36 -7.42 16.51 25.83
N VAL A 37 -8.72 16.25 25.71
CA VAL A 37 -9.69 16.50 26.79
C VAL A 37 -9.30 15.76 28.07
N LEU A 38 -8.90 14.50 28.00
CA LEU A 38 -8.48 13.72 29.17
C LEU A 38 -7.24 14.31 29.88
N VAL A 39 -6.39 15.05 29.17
CA VAL A 39 -5.22 15.74 29.76
C VAL A 39 -5.62 17.06 30.43
N PHE A 40 -6.58 17.80 29.87
CA PHE A 40 -6.90 19.18 30.27
C PHE A 40 -8.22 19.36 31.04
N VAL A 41 -9.09 18.36 31.11
CA VAL A 41 -10.39 18.47 31.79
C VAL A 41 -10.22 18.69 33.30
N ASP A 42 -11.05 19.57 33.87
CA ASP A 42 -11.09 19.92 35.29
C ASP A 42 -9.75 20.40 35.88
N MET A 43 -8.93 21.08 35.06
CA MET A 43 -7.62 21.59 35.46
C MET A 43 -7.67 23.09 35.80
N PRO A 44 -7.58 23.48 37.09
CA PRO A 44 -7.34 24.87 37.45
C PRO A 44 -5.91 25.27 37.06
N VAL A 45 -5.76 26.48 36.52
CA VAL A 45 -4.48 27.05 36.03
C VAL A 45 -3.38 27.09 37.11
N SER A 46 -3.75 26.95 38.39
CA SER A 46 -2.85 27.01 39.55
C SER A 46 -2.11 25.71 39.91
N ARG A 47 -2.34 24.58 39.21
CA ARG A 47 -1.65 23.32 39.53
C ARG A 47 -0.27 23.19 38.88
N GLY A 48 0.62 22.46 39.56
CA GLY A 48 2.01 22.21 39.16
C GLY A 48 2.18 21.28 37.95
N VAL A 49 3.42 21.19 37.47
CA VAL A 49 3.81 20.40 36.29
C VAL A 49 3.66 18.89 36.51
N ASP A 50 3.71 18.46 37.77
CA ASP A 50 3.53 17.08 38.24
C ASP A 50 2.18 16.47 37.81
N VAL A 51 1.11 17.25 37.84
CA VAL A 51 -0.23 16.73 37.47
C VAL A 51 -0.32 16.44 35.98
N TYR A 52 0.27 17.30 35.14
CA TYR A 52 0.35 17.07 33.69
C TYR A 52 1.26 15.87 33.38
N ALA A 53 2.39 15.71 34.10
CA ALA A 53 3.21 14.52 33.99
C ALA A 53 2.39 13.25 34.28
N ASN A 54 1.64 13.21 35.38
CA ASN A 54 0.80 12.06 35.72
C ASN A 54 -0.30 11.77 34.68
N ARG A 55 -1.01 12.80 34.20
CA ARG A 55 -2.08 12.63 33.19
C ARG A 55 -1.56 12.06 31.88
N THR A 56 -0.44 12.59 31.38
CA THR A 56 0.20 12.11 30.15
C THR A 56 0.74 10.68 30.29
N GLY A 57 1.26 10.32 31.47
CA GLY A 57 1.65 8.95 31.81
C GLY A 57 0.47 7.98 31.76
N TRP A 58 -0.63 8.27 32.46
CA TRP A 58 -1.86 7.46 32.43
C TRP A 58 -2.46 7.34 31.03
N LEU A 59 -2.45 8.42 30.25
CA LEU A 59 -2.95 8.39 28.87
C LEU A 59 -2.10 7.50 27.97
N SER A 60 -0.76 7.59 28.06
CA SER A 60 0.13 6.68 27.35
C SER A 60 -0.14 5.22 27.77
N PHE A 61 -0.37 5.01 29.05
CA PHE A 61 -0.59 3.69 29.61
C PHE A 61 -1.92 3.06 29.16
N LEU A 62 -3.02 3.81 29.18
CA LEU A 62 -4.30 3.37 28.60
C LEU A 62 -4.18 3.09 27.10
N ASN A 63 -3.37 3.87 26.38
CA ASN A 63 -3.12 3.62 24.97
C ASN A 63 -2.39 2.29 24.73
N LEU A 64 -1.61 1.75 25.67
CA LEU A 64 -1.00 0.41 25.52
C LEU A 64 -2.05 -0.70 25.34
N SER A 65 -3.13 -0.66 26.12
CA SER A 65 -4.25 -1.60 25.95
C SER A 65 -4.93 -1.39 24.60
N LEU A 66 -5.16 -0.13 24.21
CA LEU A 66 -5.81 0.20 22.94
C LEU A 66 -4.99 -0.26 21.74
N ILE A 67 -3.68 0.01 21.69
CA ILE A 67 -2.82 -0.41 20.57
C ILE A 67 -2.77 -1.93 20.48
N THR A 68 -2.74 -2.64 21.62
CA THR A 68 -2.73 -4.12 21.64
C THR A 68 -4.05 -4.67 21.12
N PHE A 69 -5.18 -4.10 21.56
CA PHE A 69 -6.51 -4.46 21.06
C PHE A 69 -6.67 -4.24 19.55
N LEU A 70 -6.14 -3.14 19.02
CA LEU A 70 -6.19 -2.82 17.58
C LEU A 70 -5.27 -3.72 16.74
N ALA A 71 -4.29 -4.39 17.35
CA ALA A 71 -3.37 -5.30 16.69
C ALA A 71 -3.88 -6.75 16.62
N LEU A 72 -4.98 -7.09 17.32
CA LEU A 72 -5.47 -8.46 17.41
C LEU A 72 -5.89 -8.98 16.02
N ARG A 73 -5.36 -10.13 15.62
CA ARG A 73 -5.73 -10.77 14.33
C ARG A 73 -7.13 -11.38 14.41
N ASN A 74 -7.48 -11.94 15.56
CA ASN A 74 -8.83 -12.44 15.86
C ASN A 74 -9.64 -11.39 16.64
N SER A 75 -9.66 -10.14 16.16
CA SER A 75 -10.32 -9.05 16.85
C SER A 75 -11.85 -9.25 16.89
N PRO A 76 -12.50 -9.13 18.07
CA PRO A 76 -13.97 -9.10 18.17
C PRO A 76 -14.59 -8.02 17.28
N LEU A 77 -13.86 -6.93 17.05
CA LEU A 77 -14.31 -5.82 16.20
C LEU A 77 -14.46 -6.26 14.73
N SER A 78 -13.64 -7.21 14.25
CA SER A 78 -13.77 -7.73 12.89
C SER A 78 -15.10 -8.47 12.71
N PHE A 79 -15.52 -9.25 13.72
CA PHE A 79 -16.81 -9.94 13.73
C PHE A 79 -18.00 -8.96 13.78
N LEU A 80 -17.92 -7.92 14.62
CA LEU A 80 -19.01 -6.96 14.80
C LEU A 80 -19.16 -5.97 13.65
N THR A 81 -18.06 -5.57 13.02
CA THR A 81 -18.05 -4.50 12.01
C THR A 81 -17.92 -4.99 10.57
N GLY A 82 -17.52 -6.25 10.37
CA GLY A 82 -17.22 -6.82 9.06
C GLY A 82 -15.95 -6.26 8.41
N TYR A 83 -15.16 -5.42 9.11
CA TYR A 83 -13.88 -4.93 8.61
C TYR A 83 -12.74 -5.94 8.84
N SER A 84 -11.86 -6.07 7.85
CA SER A 84 -10.61 -6.83 7.99
C SER A 84 -9.68 -6.17 9.01
N TYR A 85 -8.89 -6.98 9.72
CA TYR A 85 -7.83 -6.52 10.63
C TYR A 85 -6.83 -5.58 9.92
N ASP A 86 -6.65 -5.72 8.60
CA ASP A 86 -5.80 -4.85 7.78
C ASP A 86 -6.20 -3.37 7.84
N LYS A 87 -7.46 -3.06 8.16
CA LYS A 87 -7.92 -1.68 8.35
C LYS A 87 -7.67 -1.19 9.78
N LEU A 88 -7.61 -2.10 10.76
CA LEU A 88 -7.31 -1.79 12.16
C LEU A 88 -5.84 -1.51 12.40
N ILE A 89 -4.94 -2.11 11.61
CA ILE A 89 -3.49 -1.85 11.74
C ILE A 89 -3.12 -0.39 11.47
N LEU A 90 -3.91 0.34 10.66
CA LEU A 90 -3.74 1.77 10.49
C LEU A 90 -4.02 2.52 11.80
N LEU A 91 -5.11 2.17 12.49
CA LEU A 91 -5.46 2.75 13.78
C LEU A 91 -4.43 2.36 14.85
N HIS A 92 -3.93 1.12 14.84
CA HIS A 92 -2.81 0.71 15.70
C HIS A 92 -1.59 1.61 15.51
N LYS A 93 -1.21 1.93 14.27
CA LYS A 93 -0.08 2.84 13.98
C LYS A 93 -0.34 4.24 14.53
N VAL A 94 -1.52 4.81 14.27
CA VAL A 94 -1.87 6.16 14.76
C VAL A 94 -1.87 6.22 16.28
N ALA A 95 -2.50 5.24 16.94
CA ALA A 95 -2.51 5.14 18.39
C ALA A 95 -1.10 4.86 18.94
N GLY A 96 -0.28 4.05 18.27
CA GLY A 96 1.12 3.80 18.65
C GLY A 96 2.00 5.05 18.59
N TYR A 97 1.89 5.86 17.52
CA TYR A 97 2.58 7.15 17.46
C TYR A 97 2.10 8.11 18.55
N SER A 98 0.80 8.12 18.84
CA SER A 98 0.21 8.88 19.95
C SER A 98 0.78 8.43 21.31
N THR A 99 0.83 7.12 21.59
CA THR A 99 1.43 6.55 22.81
C THR A 99 2.86 7.05 23.00
N ILE A 100 3.69 6.96 21.97
CA ILE A 100 5.09 7.41 22.04
C ILE A 100 5.18 8.92 22.29
N PHE A 101 4.34 9.72 21.62
CA PHE A 101 4.27 11.17 21.87
C PHE A 101 3.93 11.49 23.32
N TRP A 102 2.90 10.84 23.89
CA TRP A 102 2.51 11.04 25.28
C TRP A 102 3.59 10.55 26.27
N THR A 103 4.28 9.44 25.96
CA THR A 103 5.42 8.96 26.76
C THR A 103 6.58 9.97 26.76
N ILE A 104 6.93 10.55 25.60
CA ILE A 104 7.97 11.58 25.52
C ILE A 104 7.58 12.80 26.35
N LEU A 105 6.33 13.26 26.23
CA LEU A 105 5.83 14.38 27.01
C LEU A 105 5.84 14.08 28.52
N HIS A 106 5.44 12.87 28.93
CA HIS A 106 5.52 12.42 30.31
C HIS A 106 6.95 12.48 30.86
N ILE A 107 7.92 11.94 30.12
CA ILE A 107 9.34 11.96 30.50
C ILE A 107 9.86 13.40 30.64
N ILE A 108 9.52 14.29 29.70
CA ILE A 108 9.94 15.70 29.74
C ILE A 108 9.34 16.41 30.96
N LEU A 109 8.03 16.29 31.18
CA LEU A 109 7.35 16.97 32.29
C LEU A 109 7.82 16.45 33.65
N PHE A 110 7.99 15.14 33.79
CA PHE A 110 8.55 14.54 35.01
C PHE A 110 9.98 15.01 35.27
N SER A 111 10.79 15.13 34.22
CA SER A 111 12.16 15.65 34.35
C SER A 111 12.19 17.12 34.76
N ILE A 112 11.29 17.96 34.25
CA ILE A 112 11.17 19.37 34.65
C ILE A 112 10.74 19.49 36.12
N ASP A 113 9.78 18.67 36.56
CA ASP A 113 9.33 18.66 37.95
C ASP A 113 10.43 18.19 38.91
N GLY A 114 11.15 17.11 38.56
CA GLY A 114 12.31 16.64 39.30
C GLY A 114 13.43 17.68 39.40
N ALA A 115 13.67 18.45 38.33
CA ALA A 115 14.68 19.52 38.32
C ALA A 115 14.34 20.63 39.31
N ARG A 116 13.05 21.01 39.38
CA ARG A 116 12.58 22.09 40.26
C ARG A 116 12.64 21.74 41.74
N LYS A 117 12.64 20.44 42.05
CA LYS A 117 12.64 19.91 43.42
C LYS A 117 14.03 19.44 43.88
N ASP A 118 15.06 19.57 43.05
CA ASP A 118 16.43 19.04 43.28
C ASP A 118 16.47 17.53 43.64
N LEU A 119 15.46 16.76 43.22
CA LEU A 119 15.27 15.37 43.61
C LEU A 119 16.07 14.36 42.76
N PHE A 120 16.74 14.82 41.70
CA PHE A 120 17.38 13.94 40.72
C PHE A 120 18.47 13.03 41.27
N SER A 121 19.19 13.43 42.33
CA SER A 121 20.31 12.64 42.85
C SER A 121 19.86 11.48 43.76
N ALA A 122 18.75 11.65 44.48
CA ALA A 122 18.21 10.64 45.40
C ALA A 122 17.15 9.74 44.73
N GLU A 123 16.24 10.31 43.94
CA GLU A 123 15.13 9.56 43.34
C GLU A 123 15.54 8.75 42.10
N ALA A 124 16.59 9.14 41.37
CA ALA A 124 16.98 8.48 40.12
C ALA A 124 17.34 6.99 40.25
N LYS A 125 17.65 6.52 41.47
CA LYS A 125 17.98 5.11 41.75
C LYS A 125 16.75 4.28 42.14
N GLU A 126 15.60 4.90 42.35
CA GLU A 126 14.40 4.15 42.70
C GLU A 126 13.97 3.24 41.54
N LEU A 127 13.61 1.99 41.88
CA LEU A 127 13.22 0.98 40.89
C LEU A 127 12.14 1.52 39.94
N LYS A 128 11.15 2.25 40.47
CA LYS A 128 10.04 2.85 39.73
C LYS A 128 10.51 3.80 38.62
N ILE A 129 11.58 4.56 38.85
CA ILE A 129 12.16 5.49 37.87
C ILE A 129 13.02 4.73 36.86
N VAL A 130 13.85 3.79 37.33
CA VAL A 130 14.70 2.96 36.45
C VAL A 130 13.86 2.19 35.43
N VAL A 131 12.81 1.49 35.86
CA VAL A 131 11.93 0.75 34.94
C VAL A 131 11.15 1.67 34.00
N GLY A 132 10.85 2.90 34.44
CA GLY A 132 10.28 3.96 33.59
C GLY A 132 11.21 4.35 32.43
N TRP A 133 12.49 4.57 32.72
CA TRP A 133 13.50 4.81 31.69
C TRP A 133 13.66 3.63 30.74
N VAL A 134 13.74 2.40 31.24
CA VAL A 134 13.84 1.20 30.41
C VAL A 134 12.63 1.09 29.46
N GLY A 135 11.41 1.29 29.97
CA GLY A 135 10.20 1.30 29.15
C GLY A 135 10.17 2.44 28.12
N GLY A 136 10.61 3.63 28.50
CA GLY A 136 10.74 4.79 27.61
C GLY A 136 11.73 4.56 26.47
N PHE A 137 12.92 4.02 26.77
CA PHE A 137 13.89 3.65 25.74
C PHE A 137 13.39 2.52 24.84
N ALA A 138 12.72 1.50 25.39
CA ALA A 138 12.12 0.43 24.59
C ALA A 138 11.09 0.98 23.57
N MET A 139 10.27 1.96 23.98
CA MET A 139 9.34 2.69 23.08
C MET A 139 10.07 3.45 21.96
N LEU A 140 11.18 4.12 22.27
CA LEU A 140 11.99 4.83 21.27
C LEU A 140 12.67 3.86 20.29
N ILE A 141 13.14 2.71 20.76
CA ILE A 141 13.71 1.66 19.89
C ILE A 141 12.62 1.12 18.96
N ILE A 142 11.40 0.87 19.45
CA ILE A 142 10.25 0.49 18.60
C ILE A 142 9.98 1.54 17.52
N LEU A 143 10.03 2.84 17.85
CA LEU A 143 9.89 3.91 16.86
C LEU A 143 11.01 3.84 15.81
N GLY A 144 12.26 3.66 16.27
CA GLY A 144 13.44 3.54 15.41
C GLY A 144 13.35 2.37 14.42
N THR A 145 12.96 1.18 14.88
CA THR A 145 12.76 0.01 14.01
C THR A 145 11.58 0.22 13.05
N ALA A 146 10.51 0.88 13.48
CA ALA A 146 9.38 1.20 12.61
C ALA A 146 9.73 2.20 11.49
N VAL A 147 10.53 3.23 11.78
CA VAL A 147 10.99 4.21 10.78
C VAL A 147 12.02 3.60 9.82
N THR A 148 12.93 2.76 10.34
CA THR A 148 13.99 2.11 9.54
C THR A 148 13.54 0.83 8.85
N ARG A 149 12.26 0.44 8.98
CA ARG A 149 11.63 -0.75 8.37
C ARG A 149 11.89 -0.92 6.87
N ARG A 150 12.26 0.15 6.14
CA ARG A 150 12.67 0.09 4.71
C ARG A 150 13.99 -0.63 4.48
N TRP A 151 14.85 -0.63 5.47
CA TRP A 151 16.23 -1.09 5.39
C TRP A 151 16.45 -2.41 6.14
N ILE A 152 15.57 -2.75 7.08
CA ILE A 152 15.63 -4.00 7.83
C ILE A 152 14.64 -5.03 7.26
N PRO A 153 14.96 -6.34 7.32
CA PRO A 153 14.04 -7.38 6.91
C PRO A 153 12.81 -7.41 7.82
N TYR A 154 11.68 -7.84 7.27
CA TYR A 154 10.39 -7.86 7.97
C TYR A 154 10.42 -8.71 9.24
N GLU A 155 11.09 -9.86 9.19
CA GLU A 155 11.24 -10.78 10.34
C GLU A 155 11.96 -10.11 11.51
N ALA A 156 13.07 -9.40 11.25
CA ALA A 156 13.80 -8.68 12.30
C ALA A 156 12.95 -7.56 12.93
N PHE A 157 12.21 -6.81 12.11
CA PHE A 157 11.26 -5.81 12.59
C PHE A 157 10.19 -6.43 13.50
N TYR A 158 9.54 -7.49 13.03
CA TYR A 158 8.46 -8.15 13.76
C TYR A 158 8.94 -8.73 15.11
N THR A 159 10.05 -9.46 15.10
CA THR A 159 10.60 -10.10 16.30
C THR A 159 11.06 -9.07 17.34
N SER A 160 11.78 -8.02 16.91
CA SER A 160 12.21 -6.95 17.83
C SER A 160 11.02 -6.17 18.41
N HIS A 161 10.01 -5.86 17.60
CA HIS A 161 8.80 -5.18 18.05
C HIS A 161 8.04 -5.99 19.11
N ALA A 162 7.87 -7.29 18.88
CA ALA A 162 7.23 -8.19 19.84
C ALA A 162 8.04 -8.31 21.15
N ALA A 163 9.35 -8.50 21.06
CA ALA A 163 10.21 -8.60 22.24
C ALA A 163 10.21 -7.32 23.09
N LEU A 164 10.34 -6.15 22.45
CA LEU A 164 10.30 -4.85 23.14
C LEU A 164 8.92 -4.56 23.74
N SER A 165 7.83 -5.03 23.11
CA SER A 165 6.48 -4.92 23.67
C SER A 165 6.33 -5.69 24.99
N ILE A 166 6.97 -6.86 25.11
CA ILE A 166 7.01 -7.63 26.36
C ILE A 166 7.80 -6.87 27.42
N VAL A 167 8.97 -6.31 27.06
CA VAL A 167 9.78 -5.49 27.98
C VAL A 167 8.99 -4.29 28.50
N ILE A 168 8.28 -3.58 27.62
CA ILE A 168 7.39 -2.47 27.99
C ILE A 168 6.33 -2.97 28.98
N LEU A 169 5.63 -4.06 28.66
CA LEU A 169 4.55 -4.57 29.52
C LEU A 169 5.06 -4.95 30.92
N VAL A 170 6.22 -5.63 31.00
CA VAL A 170 6.83 -6.02 32.28
C VAL A 170 7.30 -4.80 33.06
N THR A 171 8.03 -3.88 32.43
CA THR A 171 8.53 -2.67 33.11
C THR A 171 7.40 -1.79 33.62
N MET A 172 6.29 -1.71 32.91
CA MET A 172 5.12 -0.95 33.34
C MET A 172 4.39 -1.56 34.55
N CYS A 173 4.49 -2.88 34.80
CA CYS A 173 3.97 -3.46 36.04
C CYS A 173 4.64 -2.91 37.31
N PHE A 174 5.87 -2.38 37.18
CA PHE A 174 6.68 -1.89 38.29
C PHE A 174 6.92 -0.37 38.26
N HIS A 175 6.43 0.35 37.23
CA HIS A 175 6.71 1.77 37.04
C HIS A 175 5.86 2.68 37.97
N PRO A 176 4.52 2.54 38.01
CA PRO A 176 3.69 3.10 39.07
C PRO A 176 3.16 1.99 40.02
N ASP A 177 3.37 2.17 41.32
CA ASP A 177 2.87 1.24 42.35
C ASP A 177 1.38 1.50 42.66
N THR A 178 0.52 1.28 41.67
CA THR A 178 -0.94 1.42 41.83
C THR A 178 -1.68 0.23 41.23
N TRP A 179 -2.75 -0.20 41.91
CA TRP A 179 -3.64 -1.27 41.45
C TRP A 179 -4.22 -1.03 40.05
N GLY A 180 -4.55 0.23 39.73
CA GLY A 180 -5.04 0.60 38.41
C GLY A 180 -4.04 0.27 37.31
N CYS A 181 -2.74 0.33 37.60
CA CYS A 181 -1.74 0.04 36.59
C CYS A 181 -1.56 -1.45 36.33
N ILE A 182 -1.55 -2.25 37.41
CA ILE A 182 -1.56 -3.71 37.33
C ILE A 182 -2.77 -4.20 36.52
N LEU A 183 -3.95 -3.60 36.74
CA LEU A 183 -5.16 -3.94 35.99
C LEU A 183 -5.00 -3.70 34.48
N VAL A 184 -4.47 -2.54 34.07
CA VAL A 184 -4.21 -2.22 32.66
C VAL A 184 -3.18 -3.19 32.05
N CYS A 185 -2.13 -3.55 32.79
CA CYS A 185 -1.19 -4.59 32.36
C CYS A 185 -1.87 -5.95 32.17
N ILE A 186 -2.70 -6.40 33.11
CA ILE A 186 -3.44 -7.67 33.01
C ILE A 186 -4.38 -7.65 31.79
N ILE A 187 -5.11 -6.57 31.56
CA ILE A 187 -6.00 -6.43 30.40
C ILE A 187 -5.19 -6.51 29.10
N THR A 188 -4.07 -5.78 29.02
CA THR A 188 -3.19 -5.76 27.85
C THR A 188 -2.58 -7.14 27.58
N ALA A 189 -2.06 -7.78 28.63
CA ALA A 189 -1.53 -9.15 28.57
C ALA A 189 -2.62 -10.16 28.14
N GLY A 190 -3.84 -9.99 28.66
CA GLY A 190 -5.00 -10.81 28.35
C GLY A 190 -5.39 -10.74 26.88
N PHE A 191 -5.46 -9.53 26.30
CA PHE A 191 -5.73 -9.36 24.86
C PHE A 191 -4.68 -10.07 24.00
N TRP A 192 -3.39 -9.83 24.27
CA TRP A 192 -2.31 -10.43 23.48
C TRP A 192 -2.26 -11.96 23.62
N SER A 193 -2.37 -12.46 24.86
CA SER A 193 -2.30 -13.89 25.17
C SER A 193 -3.52 -14.64 24.63
N ALA A 194 -4.73 -14.08 24.72
CA ALA A 194 -5.92 -14.71 24.16
C ALA A 194 -5.82 -14.88 22.63
N ASP A 195 -5.39 -13.83 21.92
CA ASP A 195 -5.21 -13.88 20.46
C ASP A 195 -4.09 -14.85 20.06
N LEU A 196 -3.03 -14.96 20.85
CA LEU A 196 -1.99 -15.99 20.67
C LEU A 196 -2.54 -17.41 20.91
N LEU A 197 -3.24 -17.64 22.01
CA LEU A 197 -3.82 -18.95 22.35
C LEU A 197 -4.81 -19.42 21.28
N ILE A 198 -5.69 -18.55 20.78
CA ILE A 198 -6.62 -18.89 19.70
C ILE A 198 -5.85 -19.37 18.46
N ARG A 199 -4.78 -18.67 18.07
CA ARG A 199 -3.95 -19.08 16.92
C ARG A 199 -3.25 -20.43 17.18
N LEU A 200 -2.67 -20.62 18.36
CA LEU A 200 -1.97 -21.87 18.70
C LEU A 200 -2.94 -23.06 18.74
N ILE A 201 -4.13 -22.89 19.31
CA ILE A 201 -5.18 -23.91 19.35
C ILE A 201 -5.60 -24.28 17.92
N GLN A 202 -5.88 -23.29 17.06
CA GLN A 202 -6.23 -23.55 15.67
C GLN A 202 -5.10 -24.28 14.93
N LEU A 203 -3.87 -23.78 15.08
CA LEU A 203 -2.69 -24.34 14.42
C LEU A 203 -2.47 -25.80 14.82
N PHE A 204 -2.59 -26.13 16.11
CA PHE A 204 -2.47 -27.48 16.62
C PHE A 204 -3.63 -28.38 16.16
N TRP A 205 -4.87 -27.88 16.24
CA TRP A 205 -6.06 -28.62 15.80
C TRP A 205 -6.01 -29.03 14.34
N TYR A 206 -5.56 -28.12 13.46
CA TYR A 206 -5.40 -28.37 12.03
C TYR A 206 -4.07 -29.04 11.67
N SER A 207 -3.17 -29.25 12.64
CA SER A 207 -1.90 -29.94 12.46
C SER A 207 -2.04 -31.46 12.63
N ILE A 208 -2.93 -31.91 13.53
CA ILE A 208 -3.14 -33.34 13.80
C ILE A 208 -3.58 -34.06 12.54
N GLY A 209 -2.74 -34.99 12.06
CA GLY A 209 -2.97 -35.81 10.89
C GLY A 209 -2.94 -35.07 9.55
N ASN A 210 -2.51 -33.81 9.52
CA ASN A 210 -2.56 -32.98 8.31
C ASN A 210 -1.24 -32.99 7.55
N ARG A 211 -1.34 -32.98 6.22
CA ARG A 211 -0.22 -32.96 5.28
C ARG A 211 -0.52 -32.00 4.14
N ALA A 212 0.52 -31.46 3.54
CA ALA A 212 0.45 -30.70 2.30
C ALA A 212 1.20 -31.42 1.20
N THR A 213 0.59 -31.53 0.03
CA THR A 213 1.26 -31.95 -1.19
C THR A 213 1.90 -30.72 -1.83
N LEU A 214 3.19 -30.80 -2.11
CA LEU A 214 3.99 -29.77 -2.77
C LEU A 214 4.23 -30.19 -4.21
N SER A 215 3.84 -29.35 -5.16
CA SER A 215 4.11 -29.53 -6.58
C SER A 215 4.95 -28.36 -7.08
N PRO A 216 6.23 -28.58 -7.46
CA PRO A 216 7.04 -27.53 -8.03
C PRO A 216 6.46 -27.10 -9.39
N LEU A 217 6.40 -25.79 -9.61
CA LEU A 217 5.97 -25.16 -10.85
C LEU A 217 7.18 -24.51 -11.54
N PRO A 218 7.16 -24.35 -12.87
CA PRO A 218 8.23 -23.69 -13.63
C PRO A 218 8.58 -22.31 -13.08
N ASN A 219 9.84 -21.85 -13.27
CA ASN A 219 10.29 -20.51 -12.86
C ASN A 219 10.08 -20.18 -11.38
N GLY A 220 10.20 -21.17 -10.49
CA GLY A 220 10.20 -20.94 -9.05
C GLY A 220 8.82 -20.78 -8.44
N GLY A 221 7.79 -21.47 -8.93
CA GLY A 221 6.49 -21.53 -8.26
C GLY A 221 6.33 -22.82 -7.45
N VAL A 222 5.47 -22.82 -6.43
CA VAL A 222 5.04 -24.03 -5.73
C VAL A 222 3.52 -24.01 -5.59
N ARG A 223 2.85 -25.07 -6.08
CA ARG A 223 1.46 -25.34 -5.75
C ARG A 223 1.41 -26.18 -4.48
N VAL A 224 0.65 -25.72 -3.49
CA VAL A 224 0.50 -26.38 -2.19
C VAL A 224 -0.96 -26.76 -2.02
N VAL A 225 -1.23 -28.06 -1.89
CA VAL A 225 -2.58 -28.60 -1.69
C VAL A 225 -2.66 -29.21 -0.30
N MET A 226 -3.56 -28.69 0.53
CA MET A 226 -3.75 -29.16 1.91
C MET A 226 -4.73 -30.33 1.97
N TYR A 227 -4.41 -31.35 2.76
CA TYR A 227 -5.32 -32.48 3.00
C TYR A 227 -6.49 -32.11 3.91
N LYS A 228 -6.22 -31.32 4.97
CA LYS A 228 -7.21 -30.82 5.92
C LYS A 228 -7.13 -29.30 5.99
N SER A 229 -8.29 -28.64 6.02
CA SER A 229 -8.39 -27.18 6.05
C SER A 229 -9.51 -26.67 6.96
N PRO A 230 -9.39 -25.43 7.48
CA PRO A 230 -10.52 -24.71 8.03
C PRO A 230 -11.51 -24.33 6.93
N LYS A 231 -12.74 -23.96 7.33
CA LYS A 231 -13.70 -23.35 6.41
C LYS A 231 -13.13 -22.01 5.92
N THR A 232 -12.77 -21.95 4.65
CA THR A 232 -12.19 -20.76 4.02
C THR A 232 -13.20 -20.07 3.11
N THR A 233 -12.93 -18.80 2.81
CA THR A 233 -13.71 -18.02 1.84
C THR A 233 -12.85 -17.57 0.67
N PRO A 234 -13.39 -17.54 -0.56
CA PRO A 234 -12.67 -17.02 -1.71
C PRO A 234 -12.20 -15.57 -1.48
N GLY A 235 -10.97 -15.27 -1.88
CA GLY A 235 -10.33 -13.97 -1.64
C GLY A 235 -9.81 -13.76 -0.21
N SER A 236 -9.90 -14.76 0.67
CA SER A 236 -9.22 -14.73 1.97
C SER A 236 -7.76 -15.19 1.85
N HIS A 237 -7.00 -15.02 2.93
CA HIS A 237 -5.66 -15.59 3.09
C HIS A 237 -5.58 -16.39 4.40
N CYS A 238 -4.73 -17.40 4.42
CA CYS A 238 -4.45 -18.22 5.59
C CYS A 238 -2.98 -18.08 6.00
N SER A 239 -2.67 -18.36 7.25
CA SER A 239 -1.28 -18.50 7.69
C SER A 239 -0.87 -19.96 7.61
N LEU A 240 0.06 -20.26 6.70
CA LEU A 240 0.62 -21.59 6.45
C LEU A 240 1.82 -21.84 7.37
N TRP A 241 1.87 -23.05 7.93
CA TRP A 241 2.97 -23.53 8.76
C TRP A 241 3.49 -24.87 8.25
N ILE A 242 4.79 -24.93 7.97
CA ILE A 242 5.49 -26.14 7.53
C ILE A 242 6.75 -26.28 8.41
N PRO A 243 6.70 -27.07 9.50
CA PRO A 243 7.78 -27.16 10.48
C PRO A 243 9.09 -27.71 9.92
N SER A 244 9.02 -28.53 8.87
CA SER A 244 10.22 -29.06 8.22
C SER A 244 11.04 -28.00 7.50
N ILE A 245 10.49 -26.80 7.32
CA ILE A 245 11.17 -25.64 6.73
C ILE A 245 11.44 -24.63 7.85
N ARG A 246 10.39 -24.12 8.50
CA ARG A 246 10.49 -23.20 9.63
C ARG A 246 9.64 -23.69 10.80
N LEU A 247 10.29 -24.05 11.90
CA LEU A 247 9.63 -24.66 13.06
C LEU A 247 8.66 -23.71 13.77
N ILE A 248 9.00 -22.42 13.87
CA ILE A 248 8.29 -21.45 14.73
C ILE A 248 7.56 -20.37 13.91
N GLU A 249 7.80 -20.31 12.59
CA GLU A 249 7.27 -19.24 11.74
C GLU A 249 6.02 -19.68 10.98
N THR A 250 5.08 -18.74 10.79
CA THR A 250 3.88 -18.94 9.96
C THR A 250 3.80 -17.83 8.92
N HIS A 251 3.46 -18.19 7.68
CA HIS A 251 3.52 -17.24 6.55
C HIS A 251 2.13 -17.01 5.94
N PRO A 252 1.71 -15.76 5.70
CA PRO A 252 0.44 -15.47 5.08
C PRO A 252 0.46 -15.84 3.60
N VAL A 253 -0.54 -16.60 3.15
CA VAL A 253 -0.70 -17.05 1.76
C VAL A 253 -2.14 -16.88 1.31
N ALA A 254 -2.34 -16.30 0.13
CA ALA A 254 -3.66 -16.08 -0.46
C ALA A 254 -4.27 -17.41 -0.92
N VAL A 255 -5.51 -17.67 -0.52
CA VAL A 255 -6.27 -18.86 -0.92
C VAL A 255 -6.58 -18.78 -2.40
N LEU A 256 -6.25 -19.84 -3.16
CA LEU A 256 -6.61 -19.99 -4.57
C LEU A 256 -7.93 -20.76 -4.73
N SER A 257 -8.02 -21.93 -4.08
CA SER A 257 -9.23 -22.76 -4.02
C SER A 257 -9.56 -23.10 -2.57
N THR A 258 -10.86 -23.23 -2.26
CA THR A 258 -11.34 -23.56 -0.91
C THR A 258 -11.58 -25.05 -0.70
N ASP A 259 -11.79 -25.81 -1.78
CA ASP A 259 -12.07 -27.25 -1.74
C ASP A 259 -11.51 -27.97 -3.00
N PRO A 260 -10.37 -28.70 -2.87
CA PRO A 260 -9.48 -28.71 -1.72
C PRO A 260 -8.84 -27.32 -1.47
N LEU A 261 -8.27 -27.11 -0.27
CA LEU A 261 -7.59 -25.85 0.04
C LEU A 261 -6.25 -25.78 -0.68
N GLU A 262 -6.15 -24.87 -1.64
CA GLU A 262 -4.98 -24.72 -2.51
C GLU A 262 -4.35 -23.33 -2.45
N PHE A 263 -3.04 -23.33 -2.62
CA PHE A 263 -2.21 -22.13 -2.72
C PHE A 263 -1.23 -22.23 -3.89
N VAL A 264 -0.95 -21.09 -4.53
CA VAL A 264 0.15 -20.93 -5.46
C VAL A 264 1.10 -19.87 -4.91
N ILE A 265 2.34 -20.27 -4.64
CA ILE A 265 3.35 -19.46 -3.94
C ILE A 265 4.55 -19.27 -4.86
N ALA A 266 4.91 -18.01 -5.13
CA ALA A 266 6.13 -17.68 -5.83
C ALA A 266 7.34 -17.75 -4.89
N SER A 267 8.45 -18.29 -5.39
CA SER A 267 9.73 -18.39 -4.70
C SER A 267 10.47 -17.07 -4.73
N TYR A 268 10.82 -16.57 -3.54
CA TYR A 268 11.73 -15.47 -3.30
C TYR A 268 12.76 -15.90 -2.25
N ASP A 269 13.36 -14.96 -1.53
CA ASP A 269 14.26 -15.25 -0.42
C ASP A 269 13.50 -15.75 0.83
N GLY A 270 14.23 -16.37 1.76
CA GLY A 270 13.69 -16.89 3.02
C GLY A 270 12.80 -18.12 2.85
N PHE A 271 11.68 -18.17 3.59
CA PHE A 271 10.76 -19.31 3.63
C PHE A 271 10.30 -19.80 2.24
N THR A 272 9.94 -18.89 1.33
CA THR A 272 9.39 -19.27 0.02
C THR A 272 10.43 -19.94 -0.89
N GLY A 273 11.70 -19.54 -0.80
CA GLY A 273 12.80 -20.18 -1.52
C GLY A 273 13.15 -21.55 -0.95
N GLU A 274 13.12 -21.70 0.38
CA GLU A 274 13.29 -23.01 1.03
C GLU A 274 12.11 -23.95 0.73
N LEU A 275 10.89 -23.41 0.64
CA LEU A 275 9.69 -24.15 0.22
C LEU A 275 9.85 -24.71 -1.20
N TYR A 276 10.32 -23.89 -2.15
CA TYR A 276 10.60 -24.36 -3.50
C TYR A 276 11.65 -25.47 -3.52
N LYS A 277 12.79 -25.28 -2.86
CA LYS A 277 13.84 -26.32 -2.73
C LYS A 277 13.31 -27.62 -2.10
N THR A 278 12.45 -27.50 -1.10
CA THR A 278 11.83 -28.65 -0.45
C THR A 278 10.88 -29.38 -1.40
N SER A 279 10.09 -28.64 -2.20
CA SER A 279 9.14 -29.22 -3.16
C SER A 279 9.81 -30.05 -4.27
N LEU A 280 11.06 -29.73 -4.61
CA LEU A 280 11.85 -30.50 -5.59
C LEU A 280 12.20 -31.90 -5.08
N ASN A 281 12.43 -32.04 -3.77
CA ASN A 281 12.92 -33.28 -3.15
C ASN A 281 11.81 -34.07 -2.46
N LYS A 282 10.78 -33.38 -1.91
CA LYS A 282 9.71 -33.97 -1.12
C LYS A 282 8.35 -33.56 -1.70
N LYS A 283 7.57 -34.57 -2.11
CA LYS A 283 6.22 -34.36 -2.63
C LYS A 283 5.17 -34.07 -1.54
N THR A 284 5.37 -34.58 -0.33
CA THR A 284 4.42 -34.38 0.78
C THR A 284 5.16 -34.04 2.06
N VAL A 285 4.70 -33.00 2.73
CA VAL A 285 5.24 -32.53 4.02
C VAL A 285 4.13 -32.43 5.05
N TRP A 286 4.51 -32.50 6.32
CA TRP A 286 3.59 -32.13 7.38
C TRP A 286 3.34 -30.63 7.31
N ALA A 287 2.07 -30.24 7.41
CA ALA A 287 1.69 -28.84 7.32
C ALA A 287 0.41 -28.58 8.12
N SER A 288 0.27 -27.34 8.59
CA SER A 288 -0.96 -26.84 9.18
C SER A 288 -1.28 -25.46 8.64
N VAL A 289 -2.54 -25.08 8.75
CA VAL A 289 -3.04 -23.77 8.35
C VAL A 289 -3.98 -23.26 9.42
N HIS A 290 -3.95 -21.95 9.65
CA HIS A 290 -4.95 -21.31 10.50
C HIS A 290 -5.50 -20.03 9.86
N GLY A 291 -6.70 -19.67 10.30
CA GLY A 291 -7.44 -18.50 9.84
C GLY A 291 -8.25 -18.70 8.55
N SER A 292 -8.82 -17.59 8.11
CA SER A 292 -9.38 -17.28 6.79
C SER A 292 -9.57 -15.77 6.88
N TYR A 293 -8.45 -15.05 6.79
CA TYR A 293 -8.38 -13.64 7.07
C TYR A 293 -8.70 -12.83 5.81
N GLY A 294 -9.36 -11.70 6.00
CA GLY A 294 -9.86 -10.86 4.90
C GLY A 294 -11.37 -10.63 5.05
N ALA A 295 -11.87 -9.60 4.37
CA ALA A 295 -13.29 -9.32 4.36
C ALA A 295 -13.98 -10.17 3.29
N ARG A 296 -15.16 -10.74 3.62
CA ARG A 296 -16.03 -11.34 2.61
C ARG A 296 -16.46 -10.25 1.63
N ILE A 297 -16.28 -10.53 0.34
CA ILE A 297 -16.72 -9.63 -0.72
C ILE A 297 -18.11 -10.07 -1.15
N ASP A 298 -19.07 -9.15 -1.03
CA ASP A 298 -20.43 -9.36 -1.48
C ASP A 298 -20.56 -8.88 -2.92
N PHE A 299 -20.89 -9.81 -3.82
CA PHE A 299 -21.11 -9.54 -5.24
C PHE A 299 -22.59 -9.44 -5.61
N THR A 300 -23.50 -9.47 -4.62
CA THR A 300 -24.94 -9.36 -4.90
C THR A 300 -25.29 -8.01 -5.51
N ASN A 301 -26.28 -8.02 -6.41
CA ASN A 301 -26.77 -6.82 -7.10
C ASN A 301 -25.69 -6.07 -7.90
N LEU A 302 -24.67 -6.77 -8.37
CA LEU A 302 -23.70 -6.25 -9.32
C LEU A 302 -24.09 -6.64 -10.74
N GLU A 303 -23.81 -5.72 -11.66
CA GLU A 303 -24.01 -5.94 -13.09
C GLU A 303 -22.73 -6.45 -13.74
N LYS A 304 -21.59 -5.88 -13.36
CA LYS A 304 -20.27 -6.28 -13.87
C LYS A 304 -19.20 -6.20 -12.79
N VAL A 305 -18.21 -7.07 -12.86
CA VAL A 305 -17.02 -7.09 -11.98
C VAL A 305 -15.78 -7.09 -12.87
N VAL A 306 -14.81 -6.23 -12.55
CA VAL A 306 -13.50 -6.18 -13.22
C VAL A 306 -12.43 -6.65 -12.25
N PHE A 307 -11.77 -7.76 -12.58
CA PHE A 307 -10.61 -8.27 -11.89
C PHE A 307 -9.34 -7.83 -12.60
N ILE A 308 -8.40 -7.22 -11.87
CA ILE A 308 -7.09 -6.81 -12.38
C ILE A 308 -6.01 -7.51 -11.56
N ALA A 309 -5.36 -8.48 -12.19
CA ALA A 309 -4.31 -9.29 -11.58
C ALA A 309 -2.92 -8.86 -12.07
N GLY A 310 -1.90 -8.91 -11.20
CA GLY A 310 -0.51 -8.63 -11.55
C GLY A 310 0.45 -9.66 -10.96
N GLY A 311 1.19 -10.37 -11.81
CA GLY A 311 2.18 -11.38 -11.41
C GLY A 311 1.59 -12.47 -10.49
N SER A 312 2.33 -12.84 -9.43
CA SER A 312 1.90 -13.83 -8.43
C SER A 312 0.75 -13.35 -7.53
N GLY A 313 0.38 -12.05 -7.58
CA GLY A 313 -0.79 -11.52 -6.89
C GLY A 313 -2.13 -12.02 -7.46
N ALA A 314 -2.09 -12.81 -8.53
CA ALA A 314 -3.26 -13.32 -9.22
C ALA A 314 -4.08 -14.32 -8.39
N SER A 315 -3.49 -15.02 -7.41
CA SER A 315 -4.21 -16.02 -6.59
C SER A 315 -5.49 -15.45 -5.96
N PHE A 316 -5.44 -14.21 -5.47
CA PHE A 316 -6.59 -13.52 -4.89
C PHE A 316 -7.72 -13.29 -5.91
N THR A 317 -7.39 -12.77 -7.10
CA THR A 317 -8.37 -12.47 -8.13
C THR A 317 -8.92 -13.73 -8.78
N PHE A 318 -8.09 -14.74 -9.01
CA PHE A 318 -8.52 -16.05 -9.51
C PHE A 318 -9.52 -16.70 -8.54
N ALA A 319 -9.21 -16.74 -7.24
CA ALA A 319 -10.13 -17.30 -6.25
C ALA A 319 -11.52 -16.65 -6.30
N LEU A 320 -11.58 -15.32 -6.40
CA LEU A 320 -12.84 -14.58 -6.49
C LEU A 320 -13.58 -14.83 -7.80
N ALA A 321 -12.87 -14.80 -8.94
CA ALA A 321 -13.46 -15.03 -10.25
C ALA A 321 -14.04 -16.45 -10.36
N MET A 322 -13.29 -17.46 -9.89
CA MET A 322 -13.71 -18.86 -9.88
C MET A 322 -14.93 -19.07 -8.98
N ALA A 323 -14.96 -18.44 -7.80
CA ALA A 323 -16.11 -18.51 -6.91
C ALA A 323 -17.37 -17.84 -7.49
N LEU A 324 -17.21 -16.69 -8.16
CA LEU A 324 -18.30 -16.01 -8.84
C LEU A 324 -18.85 -16.81 -10.01
N MET A 325 -17.96 -17.46 -10.77
CA MET A 325 -18.33 -18.34 -11.86
C MET A 325 -19.08 -19.57 -11.34
N LYS A 326 -18.60 -20.21 -10.26
CA LYS A 326 -19.24 -21.41 -9.67
C LYS A 326 -20.58 -21.12 -8.96
N SER A 327 -20.79 -19.89 -8.48
CA SER A 327 -22.01 -19.51 -7.73
C SER A 327 -23.21 -19.11 -8.61
N GLY A 328 -23.10 -19.14 -9.94
CA GLY A 328 -24.22 -18.87 -10.84
C GLY A 328 -24.00 -19.46 -12.24
N GLY A 329 -25.07 -19.74 -12.99
CA GLY A 329 -24.96 -20.27 -14.35
C GLY A 329 -24.26 -19.33 -15.33
N ASN A 330 -24.00 -19.80 -16.56
CA ASN A 330 -23.25 -19.06 -17.60
C ASN A 330 -23.86 -17.70 -18.02
N SER A 331 -25.12 -17.43 -17.67
CA SER A 331 -25.80 -16.16 -17.95
C SER A 331 -26.14 -15.36 -16.68
N ALA A 332 -25.64 -15.80 -15.52
CA ALA A 332 -25.88 -15.13 -14.25
C ALA A 332 -25.07 -13.82 -14.15
N LYS A 333 -25.65 -12.81 -13.51
CA LYS A 333 -24.96 -11.56 -13.16
C LYS A 333 -24.19 -11.73 -11.85
N PRO A 334 -23.10 -10.96 -11.63
CA PRO A 334 -22.47 -10.01 -12.57
C PRO A 334 -21.69 -10.66 -13.70
N GLY A 335 -21.59 -10.02 -14.87
CA GLY A 335 -20.59 -10.37 -15.90
C GLY A 335 -19.16 -10.12 -15.39
N ILE A 336 -18.19 -10.88 -15.89
CA ILE A 336 -16.82 -10.88 -15.37
C ILE A 336 -15.85 -10.38 -16.46
N GLU A 337 -15.12 -9.32 -16.16
CA GLU A 337 -13.97 -8.85 -16.95
C GLU A 337 -12.70 -9.23 -16.19
N PHE A 338 -11.87 -10.11 -16.73
CA PHE A 338 -10.66 -10.59 -16.07
C PHE A 338 -9.42 -10.18 -16.86
N ILE A 339 -8.65 -9.26 -16.29
CA ILE A 339 -7.43 -8.70 -16.89
C ILE A 339 -6.25 -9.19 -16.07
N TRP A 340 -5.34 -9.93 -16.68
CA TRP A 340 -4.14 -10.39 -16.00
C TRP A 340 -2.88 -9.88 -16.66
N VAL A 341 -2.06 -9.18 -15.89
CA VAL A 341 -0.78 -8.67 -16.33
C VAL A 341 0.33 -9.56 -15.80
N VAL A 342 1.02 -10.21 -16.72
CA VAL A 342 2.18 -11.05 -16.43
C VAL A 342 3.44 -10.43 -17.03
N ARG A 343 4.59 -10.76 -16.45
CA ARG A 343 5.89 -10.41 -17.00
C ARG A 343 6.57 -11.70 -17.43
N HIS A 344 7.07 -11.74 -18.66
CA HIS A 344 7.81 -12.88 -19.17
C HIS A 344 9.24 -12.89 -18.61
N GLN A 345 9.80 -14.09 -18.39
CA GLN A 345 11.19 -14.31 -18.01
C GLN A 345 12.00 -15.09 -19.07
N ASP A 346 11.36 -15.80 -20.01
CA ASP A 346 12.01 -16.71 -20.96
C ASP A 346 11.54 -16.46 -22.41
N PRO A 347 12.28 -15.71 -23.23
CA PRO A 347 11.87 -15.32 -24.59
C PRO A 347 11.41 -16.46 -25.50
N LEU A 348 11.77 -17.73 -25.22
CA LEU A 348 11.54 -18.87 -26.09
C LEU A 348 10.29 -19.70 -25.76
N ASN A 349 9.67 -19.52 -24.58
CA ASN A 349 8.49 -20.29 -24.18
C ASN A 349 7.51 -19.45 -23.34
N LEU A 350 6.43 -18.97 -23.96
CA LEU A 350 5.40 -18.17 -23.29
C LEU A 350 4.72 -18.90 -22.12
N TYR A 351 4.61 -20.23 -22.19
CA TYR A 351 4.02 -21.07 -21.15
C TYR A 351 4.97 -21.46 -20.03
N SER A 352 6.27 -21.15 -20.10
CA SER A 352 7.22 -21.51 -19.03
C SER A 352 7.09 -20.62 -17.78
N GLY A 353 6.31 -19.54 -17.81
CA GLY A 353 6.15 -18.58 -16.71
C GLY A 353 4.92 -18.78 -15.83
N SER A 354 4.49 -17.69 -15.17
CA SER A 354 3.32 -17.68 -14.27
C SER A 354 2.01 -18.14 -14.92
N LEU A 355 1.91 -18.12 -16.26
CA LEU A 355 0.77 -18.67 -17.00
C LEU A 355 0.53 -20.15 -16.69
N SER A 356 1.60 -20.97 -16.66
CA SER A 356 1.50 -22.39 -16.30
C SER A 356 1.04 -22.60 -14.85
N TRP A 357 1.28 -21.64 -13.97
CA TRP A 357 0.93 -21.78 -12.56
C TRP A 357 -0.59 -21.80 -12.34
N PHE A 358 -1.35 -21.17 -13.23
CA PHE A 358 -2.80 -21.05 -13.18
C PHE A 358 -3.49 -21.69 -14.39
N SER A 359 -2.86 -22.68 -15.03
CA SER A 359 -3.36 -23.25 -16.30
C SER A 359 -4.80 -23.75 -16.21
N ASN A 360 -5.13 -24.46 -15.12
CA ASN A 360 -6.46 -25.03 -14.90
C ASN A 360 -7.50 -23.92 -14.69
N GLU A 361 -7.15 -22.91 -13.89
CA GLU A 361 -8.02 -21.77 -13.63
C GLU A 361 -8.23 -20.91 -14.88
N LEU A 362 -7.20 -20.75 -15.71
CA LEU A 362 -7.29 -20.07 -17.01
C LEU A 362 -8.23 -20.81 -17.97
N GLU A 363 -8.13 -22.12 -18.04
CA GLU A 363 -8.99 -22.94 -18.89
C GLU A 363 -10.46 -22.84 -18.44
N GLU A 364 -10.72 -22.99 -17.14
CA GLU A 364 -12.06 -22.83 -16.57
C GLU A 364 -12.65 -21.42 -16.86
N LEU A 365 -11.86 -20.36 -16.65
CA LEU A 365 -12.30 -19.00 -16.97
C LEU A 365 -12.49 -18.79 -18.48
N ALA A 366 -11.65 -19.39 -19.32
CA ALA A 366 -11.71 -19.22 -20.77
C ALA A 366 -12.92 -19.90 -21.41
N LEU A 367 -13.39 -21.01 -20.82
CA LEU A 367 -14.58 -21.76 -21.26
C LEU A 367 -15.89 -21.08 -20.85
N SER A 368 -15.86 -20.17 -19.87
CA SER A 368 -17.07 -19.50 -19.40
C SER A 368 -17.47 -18.33 -20.31
N ASN A 369 -18.67 -18.40 -20.90
CA ASN A 369 -19.26 -17.28 -21.65
C ASN A 369 -19.53 -16.04 -20.79
N ARG A 370 -19.44 -16.16 -19.46
CA ARG A 370 -19.62 -15.07 -18.50
C ARG A 370 -18.34 -14.23 -18.32
N VAL A 371 -17.19 -14.77 -18.72
CA VAL A 371 -15.87 -14.19 -18.46
C VAL A 371 -15.25 -13.69 -19.77
N ASN A 372 -15.00 -12.38 -19.83
CA ASN A 372 -14.09 -11.81 -20.80
C ASN A 372 -12.67 -11.84 -20.23
N LEU A 373 -11.83 -12.75 -20.71
CA LEU A 373 -10.47 -12.94 -20.25
C LEU A 373 -9.48 -12.27 -21.20
N THR A 374 -8.63 -11.40 -20.67
CA THR A 374 -7.53 -10.75 -21.40
C THR A 374 -6.23 -10.85 -20.61
N ILE A 375 -5.19 -11.36 -21.26
CA ILE A 375 -3.87 -11.57 -20.68
C ILE A 375 -2.89 -10.60 -21.35
N HIS A 376 -2.21 -9.78 -20.56
CA HIS A 376 -1.20 -8.85 -21.04
C HIS A 376 0.21 -9.28 -20.64
N VAL A 377 1.09 -9.39 -21.63
CA VAL A 377 2.49 -9.77 -21.42
C VAL A 377 3.36 -8.52 -21.52
N SER A 378 3.63 -7.95 -20.36
CA SER A 378 4.25 -6.63 -20.21
C SER A 378 5.69 -6.49 -20.70
N SER A 379 6.37 -7.59 -21.00
CA SER A 379 7.75 -7.64 -21.52
C SER A 379 7.85 -7.65 -23.04
N LEU A 380 6.74 -7.82 -23.75
CA LEU A 380 6.69 -7.84 -25.22
C LEU A 380 6.39 -6.45 -25.81
N SER A 381 6.70 -5.37 -25.08
CA SER A 381 6.33 -3.99 -25.48
C SER A 381 6.97 -3.51 -26.78
N ASP A 382 8.00 -4.20 -27.27
CA ASP A 382 8.84 -3.73 -28.39
C ASP A 382 8.76 -4.66 -29.62
N GLN A 383 7.85 -5.65 -29.60
CA GLN A 383 7.75 -6.72 -30.62
C GLN A 383 6.27 -6.97 -30.97
N GLU A 384 5.62 -5.98 -31.59
CA GLU A 384 4.18 -5.98 -31.89
C GLU A 384 3.73 -7.00 -32.96
N GLY A 385 4.63 -7.92 -33.39
CA GLY A 385 4.36 -8.92 -34.44
C GLY A 385 4.79 -10.37 -34.16
N ASP A 386 5.47 -10.67 -33.05
CA ASP A 386 6.12 -11.98 -32.86
C ASP A 386 5.45 -12.90 -31.79
N VAL A 387 4.25 -12.58 -31.29
CA VAL A 387 3.55 -13.39 -30.25
C VAL A 387 3.33 -14.84 -30.69
N GLU A 388 3.02 -15.09 -31.97
CA GLU A 388 2.87 -16.44 -32.53
C GLU A 388 4.21 -17.17 -32.67
N LYS A 389 5.30 -16.45 -32.93
CA LYS A 389 6.64 -17.00 -33.15
C LYS A 389 7.30 -17.49 -31.85
N TYR A 390 6.96 -16.88 -30.73
CA TYR A 390 7.40 -17.30 -29.38
C TYR A 390 6.49 -18.35 -28.74
N ALA A 391 5.45 -18.81 -29.46
CA ALA A 391 4.42 -19.66 -28.88
C ALA A 391 4.85 -21.13 -28.69
N TRP A 392 5.85 -21.67 -29.40
CA TRP A 392 6.11 -23.12 -29.35
C TRP A 392 7.59 -23.54 -29.37
N SER A 393 8.08 -23.97 -28.20
CA SER A 393 9.21 -24.92 -28.10
C SER A 393 8.95 -26.05 -27.09
N GLY A 394 7.71 -26.20 -26.59
CA GLY A 394 7.36 -27.12 -25.50
C GLY A 394 6.07 -27.92 -25.76
N MET A 395 5.97 -29.12 -25.16
CA MET A 395 5.04 -30.21 -25.51
C MET A 395 3.56 -30.04 -25.07
N VAL A 396 3.11 -28.86 -24.60
CA VAL A 396 1.80 -28.70 -23.91
C VAL A 396 0.94 -27.63 -24.59
N THR A 397 0.07 -28.02 -25.53
CA THR A 397 -0.90 -27.15 -26.22
C THR A 397 -1.92 -26.55 -25.26
N PRO A 398 -2.09 -25.21 -25.19
CA PRO A 398 -3.18 -24.66 -24.41
C PRO A 398 -4.53 -24.97 -25.05
N HIS A 399 -5.50 -25.33 -24.22
CA HIS A 399 -6.88 -25.55 -24.62
C HIS A 399 -7.70 -24.25 -24.79
N PHE A 400 -7.07 -23.05 -24.78
CA PHE A 400 -7.75 -21.75 -24.93
C PHE A 400 -7.14 -20.87 -26.03
N SER A 401 -7.98 -20.07 -26.70
CA SER A 401 -7.61 -19.26 -27.88
C SER A 401 -6.53 -18.22 -27.59
N MET A 402 -5.55 -18.14 -28.49
CA MET A 402 -4.43 -17.17 -28.48
C MET A 402 -4.89 -15.71 -28.60
N GLU A 403 -6.10 -15.45 -29.14
CA GLU A 403 -6.68 -14.11 -29.25
C GLU A 403 -6.81 -13.39 -27.90
N LYS A 404 -6.80 -14.15 -26.80
CA LYS A 404 -6.89 -13.61 -25.44
C LYS A 404 -5.57 -13.05 -24.91
N ILE A 405 -4.45 -13.25 -25.61
CA ILE A 405 -3.11 -12.79 -25.21
C ILE A 405 -2.71 -11.54 -26.01
N GLN A 406 -2.34 -10.48 -25.30
CA GLN A 406 -1.93 -9.20 -25.86
C GLN A 406 -0.51 -8.84 -25.40
N ALA A 407 0.31 -8.31 -26.33
CA ALA A 407 1.64 -7.81 -26.03
C ALA A 407 1.58 -6.46 -25.30
N GLY A 408 2.57 -6.20 -24.45
CA GLY A 408 2.73 -4.91 -23.78
C GLY A 408 1.90 -4.73 -22.50
N ARG A 409 1.92 -3.51 -21.96
CA ARG A 409 1.19 -3.17 -20.73
C ARG A 409 -0.22 -2.71 -21.09
N PRO A 410 -1.25 -3.11 -20.32
CA PRO A 410 -2.61 -2.64 -20.59
C PRO A 410 -2.77 -1.16 -20.29
N ASP A 411 -3.52 -0.48 -21.16
CA ASP A 411 -4.09 0.82 -20.84
C ASP A 411 -5.31 0.65 -19.94
N ILE A 412 -5.06 0.50 -18.64
CA ILE A 412 -6.10 0.32 -17.60
C ILE A 412 -7.10 1.48 -17.60
N ASP A 413 -6.66 2.68 -17.98
CA ASP A 413 -7.52 3.86 -18.09
C ASP A 413 -8.57 3.61 -19.21
N LYS A 414 -8.13 3.24 -20.42
CA LYS A 414 -9.05 2.91 -21.53
C LYS A 414 -9.94 1.70 -21.26
N ILE A 415 -9.40 0.63 -20.67
CA ILE A 415 -10.19 -0.59 -20.43
C ILE A 415 -11.36 -0.30 -19.49
N ILE A 416 -11.11 0.43 -18.40
CA ILE A 416 -12.18 0.81 -17.47
C ILE A 416 -13.14 1.82 -18.14
N ASP A 417 -12.64 2.79 -18.91
CA ASP A 417 -13.49 3.72 -19.66
C ASP A 417 -14.46 2.98 -20.60
N ASN A 418 -13.97 1.95 -21.31
CA ASN A 418 -14.78 1.12 -22.21
C ASN A 418 -15.82 0.29 -21.46
N VAL A 419 -15.42 -0.35 -20.36
CA VAL A 419 -16.36 -1.12 -19.50
C VAL A 419 -17.46 -0.20 -18.98
N VAL A 420 -17.12 1.01 -18.55
CA VAL A 420 -18.07 2.01 -18.05
C VAL A 420 -18.97 2.55 -19.15
N GLY A 421 -18.42 2.78 -20.34
CA GLY A 421 -19.16 3.27 -21.50
C GLY A 421 -20.25 2.31 -21.96
N GLY A 422 -20.08 1.00 -21.73
CA GLY A 422 -21.07 -0.02 -22.04
C GLY A 422 -22.13 -0.27 -20.94
N MET A 423 -22.09 0.47 -19.83
CA MET A 423 -22.99 0.25 -18.68
C MET A 423 -24.05 1.35 -18.57
N ASN A 424 -25.23 0.99 -18.05
CA ASN A 424 -26.27 1.97 -17.76
C ASN A 424 -26.00 2.73 -16.46
N LEU A 425 -26.67 3.87 -16.29
CA LEU A 425 -26.55 4.74 -15.12
C LEU A 425 -26.95 4.07 -13.80
N SER A 426 -27.88 3.10 -13.85
CA SER A 426 -28.34 2.33 -12.71
C SER A 426 -27.38 1.22 -12.30
N ASP A 427 -26.48 0.83 -13.18
CA ASP A 427 -25.71 -0.39 -13.06
C ASP A 427 -24.61 -0.24 -12.00
N ARG A 428 -24.26 -1.36 -11.37
CA ARG A 428 -23.27 -1.41 -10.30
C ARG A 428 -22.06 -2.20 -10.78
N LEU A 429 -20.90 -1.55 -10.70
CA LEU A 429 -19.61 -2.07 -11.14
C LEU A 429 -18.70 -2.23 -9.92
N MET A 430 -18.05 -3.37 -9.78
CA MET A 430 -16.96 -3.55 -8.81
C MET A 430 -15.63 -3.73 -9.54
N VAL A 431 -14.57 -3.08 -9.03
CA VAL A 431 -13.21 -3.29 -9.52
C VAL A 431 -12.36 -3.85 -8.37
N ALA A 432 -11.84 -5.05 -8.56
CA ALA A 432 -10.98 -5.74 -7.61
C ALA A 432 -9.60 -5.94 -8.24
N ALA A 433 -8.56 -5.42 -7.60
CA ALA A 433 -7.22 -5.41 -8.15
C ALA A 433 -6.19 -5.92 -7.14
N CYS A 434 -5.24 -6.75 -7.60
CA CYS A 434 -4.11 -7.23 -6.80
C CYS A 434 -2.85 -7.31 -7.68
N GLY A 435 -1.76 -6.68 -7.24
CA GLY A 435 -0.51 -6.65 -8.01
C GLY A 435 0.44 -5.54 -7.55
N PRO A 436 1.47 -5.21 -8.36
CA PRO A 436 2.45 -4.18 -8.03
C PRO A 436 1.85 -2.80 -7.78
N ASP A 437 2.48 -2.00 -6.92
CA ASP A 437 2.02 -0.66 -6.52
C ASP A 437 1.67 0.26 -7.70
N GLY A 438 2.45 0.20 -8.78
CA GLY A 438 2.18 0.97 -9.99
C GLY A 438 0.83 0.62 -10.62
N LEU A 439 0.56 -0.68 -10.82
CA LEU A 439 -0.70 -1.18 -11.37
C LEU A 439 -1.88 -0.81 -10.46
N MET A 440 -1.70 -0.99 -9.14
CA MET A 440 -2.74 -0.65 -8.16
C MET A 440 -3.07 0.85 -8.16
N LYS A 441 -2.06 1.73 -8.26
CA LYS A 441 -2.26 3.17 -8.34
C LYS A 441 -2.99 3.58 -9.62
N THR A 442 -2.66 2.98 -10.76
CA THR A 442 -3.32 3.24 -12.04
C THR A 442 -4.77 2.79 -12.01
N ALA A 443 -5.04 1.55 -11.56
CA ALA A 443 -6.41 1.05 -11.42
C ALA A 443 -7.27 1.95 -10.51
N ARG A 444 -6.76 2.31 -9.33
CA ARG A 444 -7.44 3.25 -8.40
C ARG A 444 -7.68 4.61 -9.04
N ARG A 445 -6.70 5.16 -9.76
CA ARG A 445 -6.83 6.45 -10.47
C ARG A 445 -7.92 6.38 -11.54
N SER A 446 -7.97 5.30 -12.32
CA SER A 446 -8.94 5.12 -13.39
C SER A 446 -10.37 5.01 -12.85
N VAL A 447 -10.59 4.16 -11.84
CA VAL A 447 -11.89 4.02 -11.14
C VAL A 447 -12.36 5.36 -10.60
N ALA A 448 -11.45 6.07 -9.94
CA ALA A 448 -11.71 7.39 -9.39
C ALA A 448 -12.14 8.41 -10.45
N ARG A 449 -11.49 8.42 -11.61
CA ARG A 449 -11.80 9.32 -12.73
C ARG A 449 -13.18 9.02 -13.31
N ASN A 450 -13.55 7.75 -13.39
CA ASN A 450 -14.85 7.31 -13.91
C ASN A 450 -16.00 7.42 -12.91
N THR A 451 -15.71 7.65 -11.63
CA THR A 451 -16.76 7.84 -10.62
C THR A 451 -17.28 9.28 -10.71
N ARG A 452 -18.27 9.50 -11.57
CA ARG A 452 -18.90 10.80 -11.84
C ARG A 452 -20.41 10.82 -11.52
N PRO A 453 -21.00 12.00 -11.24
CA PRO A 453 -22.45 12.14 -11.14
C PRO A 453 -23.09 11.75 -12.48
N GLY A 454 -24.06 10.82 -12.46
CA GLY A 454 -24.66 10.32 -13.69
C GLY A 454 -23.75 9.35 -14.47
N GLY A 455 -22.98 8.51 -13.78
CA GLY A 455 -22.35 7.31 -14.34
C GLY A 455 -22.69 6.07 -13.50
N PRO A 456 -22.34 4.85 -13.93
CA PRO A 456 -22.58 3.62 -13.17
C PRO A 456 -21.95 3.70 -11.77
N LYS A 457 -22.61 3.06 -10.80
CA LYS A 457 -22.19 3.11 -9.39
C LYS A 457 -21.02 2.16 -9.17
N PHE A 458 -19.84 2.73 -9.01
CA PHE A 458 -18.66 1.98 -8.56
C PHE A 458 -18.81 1.57 -7.10
N LEU A 459 -18.80 0.26 -6.86
CA LEU A 459 -18.48 -0.33 -5.58
C LEU A 459 -16.96 -0.58 -5.56
N ALA A 460 -16.20 0.49 -5.34
CA ALA A 460 -14.80 0.35 -4.99
C ALA A 460 -14.70 0.01 -3.48
N GLN A 461 -13.63 -0.70 -3.08
CA GLN A 461 -13.08 -0.39 -1.76
C GLN A 461 -12.90 1.14 -1.72
N PRO A 462 -13.34 1.79 -0.64
CA PRO A 462 -13.60 3.23 -0.61
C PRO A 462 -12.45 4.00 -1.30
N ASP A 463 -12.75 4.80 -2.35
CA ASP A 463 -11.76 5.60 -3.15
C ASP A 463 -12.10 7.13 -3.23
N LEU A 464 -11.10 8.00 -3.00
CA LEU A 464 -11.23 9.42 -2.55
C LEU A 464 -11.54 10.37 -3.71
N LYS A 465 -10.94 10.06 -4.85
CA LYS A 465 -10.86 11.01 -5.96
C LYS A 465 -12.22 11.28 -6.62
N ALA A 466 -13.18 10.36 -6.51
CA ALA A 466 -14.56 10.56 -6.92
C ALA A 466 -15.20 11.80 -6.27
N THR A 467 -14.91 12.02 -4.98
CA THR A 467 -15.43 13.16 -4.22
C THR A 467 -14.71 14.46 -4.60
N ILE A 468 -13.42 14.39 -4.92
CA ILE A 468 -12.63 15.54 -5.38
C ILE A 468 -13.10 15.98 -6.78
N CYS A 469 -13.34 15.04 -7.71
CA CYS A 469 -13.90 15.36 -9.03
C CYS A 469 -15.29 15.99 -8.92
N LYS A 470 -16.17 15.44 -8.05
CA LYS A 470 -17.51 15.98 -7.86
C LYS A 470 -17.50 17.38 -7.21
N GLN A 471 -16.60 17.61 -6.24
CA GLN A 471 -16.40 18.94 -5.68
C GLN A 471 -15.86 19.92 -6.73
N ASP A 472 -14.92 19.50 -7.58
CA ASP A 472 -14.35 20.37 -8.61
C ASP A 472 -15.34 20.72 -9.72
N GLU A 473 -16.22 19.80 -10.11
CA GLU A 473 -17.30 20.06 -11.07
C GLU A 473 -18.26 21.14 -10.56
N HIS A 474 -18.67 21.06 -9.30
CA HIS A 474 -19.53 22.06 -8.66
C HIS A 474 -18.81 23.42 -8.54
N HIS A 475 -17.50 23.44 -8.27
CA HIS A 475 -16.72 24.68 -8.24
C HIS A 475 -16.59 25.31 -9.62
N ASN A 476 -16.44 24.50 -10.67
CA ASN A 476 -16.32 25.01 -12.04
C ASN A 476 -17.65 25.57 -12.53
N LYS A 477 -18.79 24.91 -12.25
CA LYS A 477 -20.13 25.45 -12.54
C LYS A 477 -20.41 26.75 -11.80
N ALA A 478 -20.01 26.85 -10.52
CA ALA A 478 -20.12 28.09 -9.76
C ALA A 478 -19.22 29.21 -10.34
N LEU A 479 -18.02 28.88 -10.81
CA LEU A 479 -17.10 29.85 -11.43
C LEU A 479 -17.62 30.35 -12.79
N GLU A 480 -18.19 29.45 -13.60
CA GLU A 480 -18.78 29.77 -14.90
C GLU A 480 -19.96 30.75 -14.76
N LEU A 481 -20.86 30.49 -13.82
CA LEU A 481 -21.97 31.41 -13.52
C LEU A 481 -21.51 32.76 -12.96
N TYR A 482 -20.47 32.76 -12.12
CA TYR A 482 -19.88 34.02 -11.65
C TYR A 482 -19.27 34.83 -12.80
N THR A 483 -18.70 34.16 -13.80
CA THR A 483 -18.10 34.79 -14.98
C THR A 483 -19.17 35.37 -15.90
N GLN A 484 -20.33 34.69 -16.03
CA GLN A 484 -21.48 35.18 -16.79
C GLN A 484 -22.19 36.36 -16.10
N ILE A 485 -22.23 36.41 -14.77
CA ILE A 485 -22.89 37.47 -13.98
C ILE A 485 -21.89 38.08 -12.98
N PRO A 486 -20.98 38.96 -13.45
CA PRO A 486 -20.01 39.61 -12.58
C PRO A 486 -20.72 40.55 -11.61
N LYS A 487 -20.43 40.42 -10.30
CA LYS A 487 -21.00 41.11 -9.10
C LYS A 487 -22.01 40.32 -8.24
N GLN A 488 -22.31 39.06 -8.56
CA GLN A 488 -23.13 38.22 -7.66
C GLN A 488 -22.40 37.93 -6.33
N LYS A 489 -23.13 37.85 -5.21
CA LYS A 489 -22.53 37.52 -3.90
C LYS A 489 -21.97 36.09 -3.92
N ILE A 490 -20.64 35.96 -3.86
CA ILE A 490 -19.92 34.66 -3.85
C ILE A 490 -20.44 33.72 -2.76
N THR A 491 -20.84 34.25 -1.59
CA THR A 491 -21.40 33.46 -0.48
C THR A 491 -22.73 32.78 -0.84
N GLN A 492 -23.57 33.44 -1.65
CA GLN A 492 -24.85 32.89 -2.09
C GLN A 492 -24.63 31.84 -3.18
N LEU A 493 -23.70 32.10 -4.10
CA LEU A 493 -23.32 31.18 -5.15
C LEU A 493 -22.65 29.91 -4.59
N ALA A 494 -21.80 30.09 -3.58
CA ALA A 494 -21.17 28.98 -2.85
C ALA A 494 -22.20 28.06 -2.18
N ARG A 495 -23.27 28.63 -1.61
CA ARG A 495 -24.39 27.86 -1.04
C ARG A 495 -25.21 27.16 -2.11
N GLN A 496 -25.48 27.82 -3.24
CA GLN A 496 -26.25 27.25 -4.35
C GLN A 496 -25.60 26.01 -4.96
N PHE A 497 -24.26 26.00 -5.07
CA PHE A 497 -23.50 24.89 -5.65
C PHE A 497 -22.92 23.92 -4.61
N ASP A 498 -23.21 24.11 -3.33
CA ASP A 498 -22.68 23.31 -2.22
C ASP A 498 -21.14 23.24 -2.21
N VAL A 499 -20.50 24.41 -2.35
CA VAL A 499 -19.02 24.56 -2.39
C VAL A 499 -18.51 25.48 -1.27
N PRO A 500 -17.34 25.22 -0.67
CA PRO A 500 -16.79 26.10 0.36
C PRO A 500 -16.49 27.51 -0.16
N CYS A 501 -17.10 28.54 0.45
CA CYS A 501 -17.01 29.94 0.00
C CYS A 501 -15.55 30.44 -0.11
N LYS A 502 -14.67 30.08 0.84
CA LYS A 502 -13.23 30.45 0.80
C LYS A 502 -12.48 29.81 -0.39
N ARG A 503 -12.94 28.68 -0.91
CA ARG A 503 -12.31 27.97 -2.04
C ARG A 503 -12.81 28.53 -3.36
N LEU A 504 -14.10 28.84 -3.48
CA LEU A 504 -14.67 29.55 -4.63
C LEU A 504 -14.09 30.96 -4.77
N TRP A 505 -13.97 31.71 -3.66
CA TRP A 505 -13.34 33.05 -3.68
C TRP A 505 -11.90 32.99 -4.22
N ARG A 506 -11.09 32.01 -3.79
CA ARG A 506 -9.73 31.82 -4.32
C ARG A 506 -9.71 31.47 -5.81
N ARG A 507 -10.68 30.69 -6.31
CA ARG A 507 -10.82 30.37 -7.74
C ARG A 507 -11.18 31.60 -8.57
N VAL A 508 -12.08 32.45 -8.06
CA VAL A 508 -12.41 33.75 -8.67
C VAL A 508 -11.18 34.66 -8.74
N GLN A 509 -10.29 34.58 -7.75
CA GLN A 509 -9.00 35.29 -7.71
C GLN A 509 -7.89 34.58 -8.53
N GLY A 510 -8.22 33.63 -9.41
CA GLY A 510 -7.25 33.00 -10.33
C GLY A 510 -6.49 31.78 -9.79
N SER A 511 -6.83 31.23 -8.63
CA SER A 511 -6.17 30.01 -8.12
C SER A 511 -6.64 28.74 -8.84
N ALA A 512 -5.69 27.96 -9.37
CA ALA A 512 -5.96 26.68 -10.03
C ALA A 512 -6.53 25.59 -9.07
N SER A 513 -7.23 24.59 -9.63
CA SER A 513 -7.67 23.40 -8.88
C SER A 513 -6.48 22.63 -8.28
N GLN A 514 -6.70 21.95 -7.15
CA GLN A 514 -5.73 20.96 -6.62
C GLN A 514 -5.41 19.86 -7.63
N LEU A 515 -6.33 19.52 -8.55
CA LEU A 515 -6.09 18.55 -9.63
C LEU A 515 -5.15 19.11 -10.72
N ASN A 516 -5.14 20.43 -10.92
CA ASN A 516 -4.35 21.12 -11.94
C ASN A 516 -3.16 21.90 -11.36
N ARG A 517 -2.89 21.78 -10.05
CA ARG A 517 -1.80 22.49 -9.40
C ARG A 517 -0.49 21.77 -9.71
N ARG A 518 0.36 22.38 -10.53
CA ARG A 518 1.74 21.90 -10.74
C ARG A 518 2.45 21.87 -9.37
N PRO A 519 3.11 20.76 -9.00
CA PRO A 519 3.88 20.70 -7.77
C PRO A 519 4.96 21.79 -7.79
N ALA A 520 5.19 22.48 -6.67
CA ALA A 520 6.18 23.55 -6.59
C ALA A 520 7.62 23.11 -6.97
N HIS A 521 7.90 21.80 -6.96
CA HIS A 521 9.17 21.19 -7.34
C HIS A 521 9.23 20.72 -8.81
N LYS A 522 8.19 21.01 -9.61
CA LYS A 522 8.09 20.66 -11.04
C LYS A 522 7.87 21.95 -11.85
N GLN A 523 8.95 22.73 -11.96
CA GLN A 523 8.96 24.02 -12.67
C GLN A 523 8.87 23.85 -14.20
N LEU A 524 9.41 22.76 -14.76
CA LEU A 524 9.25 22.40 -16.17
C LEU A 524 8.00 21.55 -16.39
N SER A 525 7.31 21.76 -17.51
CA SER A 525 6.20 20.93 -17.99
C SER A 525 6.68 19.55 -18.47
N ASP A 526 5.74 18.62 -18.67
CA ASP A 526 6.06 17.26 -19.15
C ASP A 526 6.73 17.28 -20.53
N ASP A 527 6.28 18.15 -21.44
CA ASP A 527 6.88 18.31 -22.77
C ASP A 527 8.30 18.88 -22.70
N GLN A 528 8.54 19.81 -21.76
CA GLN A 528 9.87 20.40 -21.53
C GLN A 528 10.85 19.39 -20.92
N GLU A 529 10.38 18.55 -19.98
CA GLU A 529 11.19 17.45 -19.46
C GLU A 529 11.48 16.41 -20.56
N HIS A 530 10.55 16.21 -21.51
CA HIS A 530 10.76 15.32 -22.64
C HIS A 530 11.86 15.78 -23.60
N THR A 531 11.99 17.10 -23.86
CA THR A 531 13.12 17.65 -24.62
C THR A 531 14.47 17.34 -23.96
N ILE A 532 14.52 17.33 -22.62
CA ILE A 532 15.72 16.96 -21.88
C ILE A 532 16.00 15.46 -22.02
N PHE A 533 14.97 14.60 -22.07
CA PHE A 533 15.16 13.17 -22.32
C PHE A 533 15.75 12.89 -23.71
N ILE A 534 15.25 13.55 -24.75
CA ILE A 534 15.78 13.41 -26.12
C ILE A 534 17.26 13.81 -26.15
N TRP A 535 17.61 14.94 -25.52
CA TRP A 535 19.00 15.40 -25.43
C TRP A 535 19.89 14.45 -24.62
N LEU A 536 19.39 13.87 -23.52
CA LEU A 536 20.13 12.86 -22.76
C LEU A 536 20.36 11.58 -23.58
N SER A 537 19.40 11.17 -24.41
CA SER A 537 19.55 10.02 -25.32
C SER A 537 20.61 10.29 -26.39
N ASP A 538 20.58 11.47 -27.02
CA ASP A 538 21.59 11.88 -28.02
C ASP A 538 23.02 11.93 -27.43
N LEU A 539 23.16 12.33 -26.16
CA LEU A 539 24.43 12.29 -25.46
C LEU A 539 24.92 10.87 -25.17
N ASP A 540 24.01 9.97 -24.78
CA ASP A 540 24.33 8.57 -24.51
C ASP A 540 24.75 7.84 -25.80
N ASP A 541 24.06 8.11 -26.92
CA ASP A 541 24.41 7.60 -28.26
C ASP A 541 25.81 8.05 -28.72
N ARG A 542 26.26 9.22 -28.26
CA ARG A 542 27.60 9.77 -28.53
C ARG A 542 28.64 9.37 -27.49
N GLY A 543 28.26 8.59 -26.46
CA GLY A 543 29.15 8.19 -25.38
C GLY A 543 29.62 9.34 -24.49
N LEU A 544 28.85 10.44 -24.41
CA LEU A 544 29.19 11.64 -23.64
C LEU A 544 28.34 11.72 -22.35
N PRO A 545 28.85 11.26 -21.18
CA PRO A 545 28.07 11.27 -19.96
C PRO A 545 27.86 12.71 -19.43
N PRO A 546 26.62 13.21 -19.32
CA PRO A 546 26.36 14.57 -18.83
C PRO A 546 26.55 14.68 -17.31
N THR A 547 27.20 15.76 -16.87
CA THR A 547 27.30 16.08 -15.44
C THR A 547 26.00 16.71 -14.91
N ILE A 548 25.82 16.73 -13.58
CA ILE A 548 24.68 17.41 -12.93
C ILE A 548 24.60 18.88 -13.36
N GLY A 549 25.74 19.56 -13.49
CA GLY A 549 25.82 20.95 -13.95
C GLY A 549 25.39 21.09 -15.42
N THR A 550 25.82 20.16 -16.28
CA THR A 550 25.41 20.15 -17.69
C THR A 550 23.90 19.99 -17.85
N ILE A 551 23.28 19.11 -17.05
CA ILE A 551 21.82 18.92 -17.04
C ILE A 551 21.10 20.18 -16.56
N LYS A 552 21.60 20.84 -15.50
CA LYS A 552 21.03 22.10 -15.00
C LYS A 552 21.06 23.18 -16.09
N ASN A 553 22.23 23.39 -16.70
CA ASN A 553 22.43 24.42 -17.71
C ASN A 553 21.55 24.19 -18.95
N TYR A 554 21.39 22.94 -19.38
CA TYR A 554 20.52 22.62 -20.50
C TYR A 554 19.03 22.85 -20.15
N ALA A 555 18.60 22.44 -18.96
CA ALA A 555 17.23 22.67 -18.48
C ALA A 555 16.90 24.17 -18.33
N GLU A 556 17.85 24.98 -17.87
CA GLU A 556 17.70 26.44 -17.80
C GLU A 556 17.65 27.08 -19.20
N LYS A 557 18.42 26.58 -20.18
CA LYS A 557 18.30 27.01 -21.58
C LYS A 557 16.94 26.67 -22.18
N VAL A 558 16.41 25.47 -21.93
CA VAL A 558 15.06 25.08 -22.34
C VAL A 558 14.00 26.00 -21.72
N LEU A 559 14.20 26.38 -20.44
CA LEU A 559 13.31 27.29 -19.74
C LEU A 559 13.37 28.72 -20.29
N GLN A 560 14.58 29.20 -20.63
CA GLN A 560 14.84 30.53 -21.19
C GLN A 560 14.28 30.67 -22.62
N ASN A 561 14.53 29.69 -23.49
CA ASN A 561 14.07 29.71 -24.89
C ASN A 561 12.54 29.74 -25.01
N MET A 562 11.85 29.19 -24.03
CA MET A 562 10.38 29.11 -24.01
C MET A 562 9.73 30.28 -23.26
N ASN A 563 10.51 31.16 -22.62
CA ASN A 563 10.05 32.41 -22.02
C ASN A 563 10.96 33.57 -22.50
N PRO A 564 10.94 33.90 -23.80
CA PRO A 564 11.82 34.91 -24.37
C PRO A 564 11.61 36.32 -23.78
N ASP A 565 10.41 36.59 -23.27
CA ASP A 565 10.00 37.89 -22.70
C ASP A 565 10.30 38.02 -21.19
N ALA A 566 11.04 37.10 -20.59
CA ALA A 566 11.38 37.18 -19.18
C ALA A 566 12.45 38.26 -18.92
N ASP A 567 12.14 39.26 -18.08
CA ASP A 567 13.04 40.37 -17.72
C ASP A 567 14.39 39.91 -17.12
N HIS A 568 14.45 38.69 -16.56
CA HIS A 568 15.63 38.13 -15.91
C HIS A 568 15.85 36.65 -16.26
N PRO A 569 17.10 36.15 -16.23
CA PRO A 569 17.41 34.74 -16.47
C PRO A 569 16.67 33.84 -15.46
N LEU A 570 15.87 32.91 -15.98
CA LEU A 570 15.08 32.01 -15.15
C LEU A 570 15.98 30.88 -14.63
N GLN A 571 16.30 30.91 -13.34
CA GLN A 571 17.16 29.91 -12.70
C GLN A 571 16.36 28.79 -12.05
N LEU A 572 16.85 27.56 -12.18
CA LEU A 572 16.31 26.40 -11.50
C LEU A 572 16.97 26.25 -10.12
N GLY A 573 16.16 25.93 -9.10
CA GLY A 573 16.69 25.68 -7.77
C GLY A 573 17.68 24.51 -7.74
N ASP A 574 18.69 24.55 -6.87
CA ASP A 574 19.82 23.59 -6.88
C ASP A 574 19.40 22.12 -6.68
N ARG A 575 18.23 21.89 -6.08
CA ARG A 575 17.66 20.55 -5.87
C ARG A 575 16.78 20.06 -7.02
N TRP A 576 16.55 20.88 -8.05
CA TRP A 576 15.69 20.54 -9.18
C TRP A 576 16.25 19.33 -9.94
N VAL A 577 17.55 19.34 -10.28
CA VAL A 577 18.19 18.25 -11.05
C VAL A 577 18.09 16.92 -10.32
N TYR A 578 18.32 16.88 -9.00
CA TYR A 578 18.15 15.66 -8.20
C TYR A 578 16.71 15.15 -8.20
N SER A 579 15.74 16.06 -8.25
CA SER A 579 14.32 15.71 -8.31
C SER A 579 13.93 15.21 -9.70
N PHE A 580 14.46 15.82 -10.75
CA PHE A 580 14.33 15.39 -12.15
C PHE A 580 14.94 14.00 -12.37
N ILE A 581 16.16 13.77 -11.87
CA ILE A 581 16.86 12.48 -11.92
C ILE A 581 16.12 11.36 -11.16
N LYS A 582 15.24 11.69 -10.20
CA LYS A 582 14.36 10.70 -9.53
C LYS A 582 13.12 10.35 -10.37
N ARG A 583 12.77 11.16 -11.36
CA ARG A 583 11.63 10.98 -12.27
C ARG A 583 12.01 10.32 -13.60
N LEU A 584 13.30 10.21 -13.91
CA LEU A 584 13.78 9.47 -15.09
C LEU A 584 13.18 8.05 -15.11
N PRO A 585 12.82 7.53 -16.30
CA PRO A 585 12.40 6.15 -16.42
C PRO A 585 13.52 5.17 -16.02
N ASN A 586 13.15 3.93 -15.72
CA ASN A 586 14.03 2.94 -15.07
C ASN A 586 15.13 2.36 -15.99
N ASP A 587 15.08 2.69 -17.27
CA ASP A 587 16.07 2.42 -18.31
C ASP A 587 17.37 3.23 -18.10
N TYR A 588 17.30 4.43 -17.54
CA TYR A 588 18.48 5.24 -17.25
C TYR A 588 19.26 4.72 -16.03
N LYS A 589 20.46 4.17 -16.25
CA LYS A 589 21.38 3.73 -15.18
C LYS A 589 22.29 4.88 -14.74
N LYS A 590 22.30 5.16 -13.43
CA LYS A 590 23.17 6.18 -12.84
C LYS A 590 24.56 5.59 -12.62
N GLN A 591 25.56 6.11 -13.32
CA GLN A 591 26.96 5.76 -13.07
C GLN A 591 27.65 6.91 -12.33
N LYS A 592 28.39 6.58 -11.27
CA LYS A 592 29.24 7.55 -10.59
C LYS A 592 30.51 7.70 -11.41
N GLN A 593 30.78 8.90 -11.93
CA GLN A 593 32.03 9.20 -12.61
C GLN A 593 33.19 8.95 -11.62
N LYS A 594 34.10 8.03 -11.97
CA LYS A 594 35.31 7.79 -11.18
C LYS A 594 36.26 8.95 -11.42
N THR A 595 36.98 9.36 -10.38
CA THR A 595 38.08 10.32 -10.52
C THR A 595 39.08 9.75 -11.53
N VAL A 596 39.41 10.50 -12.58
CA VAL A 596 40.42 10.08 -13.56
C VAL A 596 41.75 9.90 -12.81
N ASP A 597 42.42 8.78 -13.04
CA ASP A 597 43.73 8.50 -12.44
C ASP A 597 44.72 9.60 -12.91
N PRO A 598 45.42 10.30 -12.01
CA PRO A 598 46.38 11.34 -12.37
C PRO A 598 47.40 10.89 -13.42
N ASN A 599 47.81 9.61 -13.37
CA ASN A 599 48.76 9.06 -14.32
C ASN A 599 48.16 8.91 -15.73
N ARG A 600 46.85 8.64 -15.84
CA ARG A 600 46.14 8.63 -17.15
C ARG A 600 46.02 10.03 -17.73
N HIS A 601 45.79 11.04 -16.90
CA HIS A 601 45.71 12.42 -17.36
C HIS A 601 47.07 12.94 -17.85
N ILE A 602 48.19 12.49 -17.26
CA ILE A 602 49.54 12.82 -17.72
C ILE A 602 49.87 12.08 -19.03
N ALA A 603 49.40 10.85 -19.20
CA ALA A 603 49.59 10.08 -20.43
C ALA A 603 48.78 10.60 -21.64
N GLU A 604 47.76 11.44 -21.39
CA GLU A 604 46.99 12.15 -22.43
C GLU A 604 47.62 13.49 -22.83
N ASP A 605 48.77 13.86 -22.24
CA ASP A 605 49.54 15.03 -22.68
C ASP A 605 50.02 14.82 -24.12
N SER A 606 49.62 15.73 -25.02
CA SER A 606 50.00 15.70 -26.43
C SER A 606 51.52 15.61 -26.64
N GLY A 607 52.32 16.20 -25.74
CA GLY A 607 53.77 16.13 -25.83
C GLY A 607 54.31 14.73 -25.50
N VAL A 608 53.69 14.03 -24.55
CA VAL A 608 54.06 12.65 -24.17
C VAL A 608 53.62 11.66 -25.26
N ILE A 609 52.45 11.88 -25.88
CA ILE A 609 51.97 11.06 -26.99
C ILE A 609 52.89 11.25 -28.21
N GLN A 610 53.25 12.49 -28.55
CA GLN A 610 54.12 12.75 -29.69
C GLN A 610 55.52 12.13 -29.52
N ALA A 611 56.10 12.24 -28.32
CA ALA A 611 57.40 11.62 -28.00
C ALA A 611 57.37 10.08 -27.95
N TRP A 612 56.20 9.45 -27.91
CA TRP A 612 56.07 7.99 -27.98
C TRP A 612 56.07 7.47 -29.43
N PHE A 613 55.69 8.31 -30.40
CA PHE A 613 55.67 7.99 -31.82
C PHE A 613 56.94 8.44 -32.58
N GLU A 614 57.80 9.21 -31.93
CA GLU A 614 59.18 9.49 -32.35
C GLU A 614 60.13 8.43 -31.80
#